data_AF-A0A955IPD3-F1
#
_entry.id   AF-A0A955IPD3-F1
#
_cell.length_a   1.000
_cell.length_b   1.000
_cell.length_c   1.000
_cell.angle_alpha   90.00
_cell.angle_beta   90.00
_cell.angle_gamma   90.00
#
_symmetry.space_group_name_H-M   'P 1'
#
loop_
_entity.id
_entity.type
_entity.pdbx_description
1 polymer ?
#
loop_
_entity_poly.entity_id
_entity_poly.type
_entity_poly.pdbx_seq_one_letter_code
_entity_poly.pdbx_strand_id
1 'polypeptide(L)'
;MSEQTPNYPNDYDPLQAFIALFKDVQSAADVARDDTPKTLEERLRHHIIDGDKEGLTASLDAALEQYSPLQVINDHLLDGMKTVGELFGSGQMQLPFVLQSAEVMKAAVAYLEPKMERKEGQTKGSIVLATVKGDVHDIGKNLVDIILSNNGYTVHNIGIKQTLPQILEAWKSTNAQAIGLSGLLVKSVNVMEENLREMNEQGIDIPVILGGAALTRHYAEGHLRSTYKGKLYYGRDAFEGLRTMDHLVGGRLATLDTEIEGRLTKRSDAQEVIARSRVEKADAGATALTSAPAMKRPADVDPPTPPFWGSRIVELIDLDTVYPFVNEVALFRGQWQFKKGSMSEAGYERAVTEKARPVFERLKRDCKTQGILQPKVAYGYWPCQADGDDLVIYDAKDQAREIERFRFPRQQGKQRKCITDFFRTVESGVRDVLGLTAVTVGEKASDAAQKLFEANNYTEYLYLHGFGVETAEALAEMWHKRMRAELGFAGADAPSIRDLFRQGYRGSRYSPGYPACPDMADHAIIWRLLQPERIGATLTENWQIVPEQSTCAFVVHHPDAKYFNV
;
A
#
# COMPACT_ATOMS: atom_id res chain seq x y z
N MET A 1 -4.74 -62.92 -7.71
CA MET A 1 -4.08 -62.28 -8.87
C MET A 1 -2.83 -61.62 -8.34
N SER A 2 -1.68 -62.22 -8.60
CA SER A 2 -0.36 -61.78 -8.13
C SER A 2 0.05 -60.50 -8.88
N GLU A 3 0.28 -59.41 -8.16
CA GLU A 3 0.90 -58.21 -8.72
C GLU A 3 2.36 -58.51 -9.06
N GLN A 4 2.68 -58.46 -10.35
CA GLN A 4 4.05 -58.55 -10.85
C GLN A 4 4.73 -57.20 -10.58
N THR A 5 5.65 -57.17 -9.63
CA THR A 5 6.66 -56.10 -9.54
C THR A 5 7.54 -56.14 -10.80
N PRO A 6 7.74 -55.00 -11.50
CA PRO A 6 8.63 -54.96 -12.65
C PRO A 6 10.07 -55.23 -12.20
N ASN A 7 10.71 -56.21 -12.85
CA ASN A 7 12.08 -56.62 -12.55
C ASN A 7 13.05 -55.69 -13.30
N TYR A 8 13.61 -54.71 -12.59
CA TYR A 8 14.67 -53.86 -13.13
C TYR A 8 16.04 -54.53 -12.92
N PRO A 9 16.97 -54.47 -13.89
CA PRO A 9 18.32 -55.03 -13.73
C PRO A 9 19.05 -54.37 -12.54
N ASN A 10 19.93 -55.12 -11.86
CA ASN A 10 20.59 -54.72 -10.61
C ASN A 10 21.43 -53.41 -10.68
N ASP A 11 21.72 -52.91 -11.88
CA ASP A 11 22.44 -51.64 -12.11
C ASP A 11 21.52 -50.48 -12.54
N TYR A 12 20.20 -50.63 -12.41
CA TYR A 12 19.24 -49.56 -12.70
C TYR A 12 19.14 -48.60 -11.51
N ASP A 13 19.84 -47.46 -11.61
CA ASP A 13 19.68 -46.33 -10.70
C ASP A 13 18.54 -45.42 -11.20
N PRO A 14 17.39 -45.37 -10.50
CA PRO A 14 16.24 -44.54 -10.90
C PRO A 14 16.57 -43.05 -10.91
N LEU A 15 17.54 -42.61 -10.10
CA LEU A 15 17.99 -41.22 -10.06
C LEU A 15 18.80 -40.87 -11.30
N GLN A 16 19.70 -41.75 -11.74
CA GLN A 16 20.43 -41.60 -13.02
C GLN A 16 19.48 -41.65 -14.22
N ALA A 17 18.49 -42.53 -14.21
CA ALA A 17 17.48 -42.60 -15.27
C ALA A 17 16.57 -41.35 -15.29
N PHE A 18 16.22 -40.81 -14.12
CA PHE A 18 15.50 -39.55 -13.99
C PHE A 18 16.34 -38.36 -14.46
N ILE A 19 17.62 -38.29 -14.11
CA ILE A 19 18.56 -37.27 -14.58
C ILE A 19 18.77 -37.37 -16.11
N ALA A 20 18.82 -38.57 -16.67
CA ALA A 20 18.94 -38.79 -18.12
C ALA A 20 17.70 -38.31 -18.91
N LEU A 21 16.51 -38.33 -18.31
CA LEU A 21 15.28 -37.76 -18.87
C LEU A 21 15.32 -36.23 -19.02
N PHE A 22 16.27 -35.55 -18.35
CA PHE A 22 16.49 -34.11 -18.44
C PHE A 22 17.81 -33.73 -19.13
N LYS A 23 18.58 -34.70 -19.68
CA LYS A 23 19.85 -34.39 -20.38
C LYS A 23 19.68 -33.51 -21.61
N ASP A 24 18.52 -33.56 -22.27
CA ASP A 24 18.18 -32.73 -23.43
C ASP A 24 17.20 -31.59 -23.11
N VAL A 25 16.83 -31.41 -21.83
CA VAL A 25 16.13 -30.22 -21.38
C VAL A 25 17.20 -29.19 -21.00
N GLN A 26 17.70 -28.49 -22.01
CA GLN A 26 18.37 -27.22 -21.77
C GLN A 26 17.45 -26.39 -20.87
N SER A 27 17.94 -26.11 -19.66
CA SER A 27 17.34 -25.10 -18.82
C SER A 27 17.21 -23.83 -19.67
N ALA A 28 16.07 -23.14 -19.62
CA ALA A 28 15.96 -21.79 -20.15
C ALA A 28 16.76 -20.77 -19.28
N ALA A 29 17.83 -21.24 -18.64
CA ALA A 29 18.84 -20.49 -17.89
C ALA A 29 20.22 -20.53 -18.58
N ASP A 30 20.39 -21.26 -19.69
CA ASP A 30 21.61 -21.24 -20.52
C ASP A 30 21.37 -20.64 -21.92
N VAL A 31 20.59 -19.55 -21.99
CA VAL A 31 20.89 -18.52 -23.00
C VAL A 31 21.76 -17.50 -22.28
N ALA A 32 23.04 -17.86 -22.09
CA ALA A 32 24.07 -16.84 -22.06
C ALA A 32 23.97 -16.11 -23.40
N ARG A 33 23.20 -15.02 -23.46
CA ARG A 33 23.45 -14.01 -24.46
C ARG A 33 24.91 -13.64 -24.26
N ASP A 34 25.70 -13.76 -25.31
CA ASP A 34 26.98 -13.06 -25.41
C ASP A 34 26.66 -11.56 -25.45
N ASP A 35 26.26 -11.03 -24.29
CA ASP A 35 25.82 -9.66 -24.02
C ASP A 35 26.92 -8.91 -23.28
N THR A 36 28.17 -9.38 -23.39
CA THR A 36 29.33 -8.63 -22.91
C THR A 36 29.30 -7.29 -23.65
N PRO A 37 28.98 -6.16 -22.99
CA PRO A 37 28.65 -4.95 -23.71
C PRO A 37 29.90 -4.48 -24.44
N LYS A 38 29.79 -4.27 -25.76
CA LYS A 38 30.95 -4.18 -26.66
C LYS A 38 31.58 -2.81 -26.62
N THR A 39 30.80 -1.79 -26.29
CA THR A 39 31.28 -0.41 -26.12
C THR A 39 31.15 0.06 -24.67
N LEU A 40 31.88 1.12 -24.35
CA LEU A 40 31.87 1.73 -23.02
C LEU A 40 30.48 2.30 -22.68
N GLU A 41 29.80 2.89 -23.66
CA GLU A 41 28.47 3.48 -23.52
C GLU A 41 27.42 2.39 -23.26
N GLU A 42 27.53 1.26 -23.95
CA GLU A 42 26.70 0.08 -23.71
C GLU A 42 26.92 -0.47 -22.29
N ARG A 43 28.18 -0.54 -21.83
CA ARG A 43 28.50 -0.98 -20.46
C ARG A 43 27.87 -0.07 -19.41
N LEU A 44 27.99 1.26 -19.57
CA LEU A 44 27.40 2.24 -18.67
C LEU A 44 25.87 2.11 -18.60
N ARG A 45 25.21 1.93 -19.74
CA ARG A 45 23.77 1.69 -19.80
C ARG A 45 23.38 0.37 -19.15
N HIS A 46 24.15 -0.69 -19.38
CA HIS A 46 23.89 -2.02 -18.85
C HIS A 46 23.96 -2.05 -17.31
N HIS A 47 24.94 -1.38 -16.69
CA HIS A 47 24.99 -1.23 -15.24
C HIS A 47 23.68 -0.65 -14.67
N ILE A 48 23.11 0.36 -15.35
CA ILE A 48 21.85 0.98 -14.93
C ILE A 48 20.68 0.02 -15.15
N ILE A 49 20.54 -0.57 -16.34
CA ILE A 49 19.39 -1.43 -16.69
C ILE A 49 19.33 -2.67 -15.78
N ASP A 50 20.47 -3.29 -15.50
CA ASP A 50 20.55 -4.50 -14.70
C ASP A 50 20.60 -4.22 -13.20
N GLY A 51 20.81 -2.95 -12.81
CA GLY A 51 21.01 -2.59 -11.41
C GLY A 51 22.30 -3.18 -10.82
N ASP A 52 23.33 -3.37 -11.66
CA ASP A 52 24.62 -3.93 -11.24
C ASP A 52 25.65 -2.85 -10.88
N LYS A 53 26.13 -2.92 -9.63
CA LYS A 53 27.18 -2.03 -9.10
C LYS A 53 28.59 -2.59 -9.34
N GLU A 54 28.72 -3.88 -9.63
CA GLU A 54 30.02 -4.52 -9.83
C GLU A 54 30.69 -3.94 -11.09
N GLY A 55 31.95 -3.50 -10.99
CA GLY A 55 32.67 -2.89 -12.11
C GLY A 55 32.19 -1.49 -12.53
N LEU A 56 31.15 -0.93 -11.90
CA LEU A 56 30.60 0.40 -12.23
C LEU A 56 31.68 1.48 -12.18
N THR A 57 32.48 1.53 -11.11
CA THR A 57 33.54 2.55 -10.94
C THR A 57 34.59 2.49 -12.05
N ALA A 58 35.00 1.29 -12.45
CA ALA A 58 35.94 1.11 -13.55
C ALA A 58 35.35 1.55 -14.91
N SER A 59 34.06 1.27 -15.13
CA SER A 59 33.33 1.79 -16.30
C SER A 59 33.25 3.32 -16.27
N LEU A 60 33.00 3.93 -15.11
CA LEU A 60 32.96 5.39 -14.95
C LEU A 60 34.33 6.04 -15.15
N ASP A 61 35.41 5.44 -14.65
CA ASP A 61 36.76 5.96 -14.84
C ASP A 61 37.16 5.96 -16.32
N ALA A 62 36.90 4.85 -17.04
CA ALA A 62 37.11 4.79 -18.48
C ALA A 62 36.27 5.84 -19.24
N ALA A 63 35.06 6.14 -18.77
CA ALA A 63 34.19 7.14 -19.38
C ALA A 63 34.74 8.56 -19.21
N LEU A 64 35.37 8.85 -18.07
CA LEU A 64 35.97 10.15 -17.78
C LEU A 64 37.20 10.45 -18.61
N GLU A 65 37.82 9.45 -19.24
CA GLU A 65 38.88 9.66 -20.23
C GLU A 65 38.34 10.24 -21.56
N GLN A 66 37.05 10.05 -21.84
CA GLN A 66 36.44 10.39 -23.14
C GLN A 66 35.35 11.47 -23.03
N TYR A 67 34.69 11.57 -21.89
CA TYR A 67 33.51 12.40 -21.67
C TYR A 67 33.65 13.22 -20.39
N SER A 68 33.07 14.41 -20.37
CA SER A 68 32.89 15.14 -19.11
C SER A 68 31.95 14.37 -18.17
N PRO A 69 32.08 14.50 -16.83
CA PRO A 69 31.18 13.82 -15.90
C PRO A 69 29.69 14.09 -16.16
N LEU A 70 29.36 15.30 -16.63
CA LEU A 70 27.99 15.67 -17.00
C LEU A 70 27.48 14.94 -18.24
N GLN A 71 28.33 14.75 -19.25
CA GLN A 71 27.97 13.97 -20.44
C GLN A 71 27.75 12.50 -20.09
N VAL A 72 28.58 11.93 -19.20
CA VAL A 72 28.38 10.55 -18.72
C VAL A 72 26.98 10.38 -18.12
N ILE A 73 26.56 11.32 -17.26
CA ILE A 73 25.22 11.29 -16.66
C ILE A 73 24.13 11.48 -17.70
N ASN A 74 24.19 12.56 -18.48
CA ASN A 74 23.08 12.99 -19.31
C ASN A 74 22.87 12.13 -20.56
N ASP A 75 23.95 11.67 -21.18
CA ASP A 75 23.91 11.03 -22.49
C ASP A 75 23.95 9.49 -22.39
N HIS A 76 24.46 8.95 -21.28
CA HIS A 76 24.62 7.50 -21.10
C HIS A 76 23.78 6.95 -19.94
N LEU A 77 23.97 7.45 -18.72
CA LEU A 77 23.29 6.89 -17.55
C LEU A 77 21.77 7.19 -17.57
N LEU A 78 21.38 8.42 -17.92
CA LEU A 78 19.97 8.79 -18.06
C LEU A 78 19.27 8.03 -19.19
N ASP A 79 19.97 7.67 -20.26
CA ASP A 79 19.36 6.85 -21.32
C ASP A 79 19.09 5.41 -20.82
N GLY A 80 19.99 4.85 -20.00
CA GLY A 80 19.72 3.60 -19.29
C GLY A 80 18.47 3.70 -18.40
N MET A 81 18.33 4.81 -17.65
CA MET A 81 17.15 5.06 -16.82
C MET A 81 15.85 5.21 -17.63
N LYS A 82 15.95 5.79 -18.83
CA LYS A 82 14.81 5.88 -19.75
C LYS A 82 14.35 4.48 -20.19
N THR A 83 15.28 3.60 -20.56
CA THR A 83 14.97 2.20 -20.88
C THR A 83 14.34 1.47 -19.69
N VAL A 84 14.85 1.67 -18.47
CA VAL A 84 14.24 1.14 -17.23
C VAL A 84 12.79 1.62 -17.08
N GLY A 85 12.53 2.91 -17.32
CA GLY A 85 11.18 3.48 -17.30
C GLY A 85 10.24 2.87 -18.34
N GLU A 86 10.73 2.62 -19.56
CA GLU A 86 9.97 1.96 -20.64
C GLU A 86 9.67 0.49 -20.33
N LEU A 87 10.64 -0.27 -19.80
CA LEU A 87 10.47 -1.66 -19.38
C LEU A 87 9.49 -1.79 -18.22
N PHE A 88 9.55 -0.88 -17.25
CA PHE A 88 8.57 -0.86 -16.16
C PHE A 88 7.17 -0.49 -16.66
N GLY A 89 7.08 0.56 -17.48
CA GLY A 89 5.80 1.05 -18.03
C GLY A 89 5.09 0.01 -18.90
N SER A 90 5.84 -0.82 -19.61
CA SER A 90 5.32 -1.97 -20.37
C SER A 90 5.03 -3.21 -19.51
N GLY A 91 5.42 -3.20 -18.23
CA GLY A 91 5.25 -4.32 -17.29
C GLY A 91 6.26 -5.45 -17.48
N GLN A 92 7.36 -5.19 -18.20
CA GLN A 92 8.47 -6.13 -18.40
C GLN A 92 9.49 -6.09 -17.26
N MET A 93 9.51 -5.00 -16.47
CA MET A 93 10.37 -4.85 -15.29
C MET A 93 9.54 -4.60 -14.03
N GLN A 94 9.94 -5.22 -12.92
CA GLN A 94 9.27 -5.08 -11.61
C GLN A 94 9.83 -3.89 -10.84
N LEU A 95 9.04 -3.33 -9.93
CA LEU A 95 9.44 -2.16 -9.15
C LEU A 95 10.77 -2.33 -8.39
N PRO A 96 11.05 -3.48 -7.74
CA PRO A 96 12.31 -3.63 -7.02
C PRO A 96 13.54 -3.51 -7.93
N PHE A 97 13.44 -3.94 -9.19
CA PHE A 97 14.54 -3.80 -10.15
C PHE A 97 14.71 -2.35 -10.60
N VAL A 98 13.62 -1.60 -10.75
CA VAL A 98 13.70 -0.15 -11.01
C VAL A 98 14.39 0.58 -9.85
N LEU A 99 14.08 0.19 -8.61
CA LEU A 99 14.77 0.71 -7.44
C LEU A 99 16.23 0.28 -7.41
N GLN A 100 16.56 -0.93 -7.84
CA GLN A 100 17.96 -1.35 -7.93
C GLN A 100 18.73 -0.50 -8.96
N SER A 101 18.15 -0.23 -10.14
CA SER A 101 18.69 0.70 -11.13
C SER A 101 18.88 2.12 -10.56
N ALA A 102 17.94 2.58 -9.73
CA ALA A 102 18.04 3.84 -9.00
C ALA A 102 19.30 3.92 -8.14
N GLU A 103 19.60 2.85 -7.41
CA GLU A 103 20.74 2.79 -6.52
C GLU A 103 22.06 2.85 -7.29
N VAL A 104 22.13 2.17 -8.44
CA VAL A 104 23.30 2.26 -9.34
C VAL A 104 23.44 3.67 -9.89
N MET A 105 22.34 4.27 -10.36
CA MET A 105 22.33 5.65 -10.85
C MET A 105 22.86 6.61 -9.78
N LYS A 106 22.37 6.50 -8.55
CA LYS A 106 22.79 7.37 -7.45
C LYS A 106 24.25 7.14 -7.05
N ALA A 107 24.71 5.89 -7.04
CA ALA A 107 26.12 5.57 -6.82
C ALA A 107 27.02 6.17 -7.91
N ALA A 108 26.60 6.11 -9.17
CA ALA A 108 27.32 6.70 -10.29
C ALA A 108 27.39 8.23 -10.19
N VAL A 109 26.27 8.89 -9.90
CA VAL A 109 26.23 10.35 -9.71
C VAL A 109 27.13 10.76 -8.53
N ALA A 110 27.05 10.08 -7.39
CA ALA A 110 27.91 10.35 -6.24
C ALA A 110 29.41 10.15 -6.54
N TYR A 111 29.74 9.23 -7.45
CA TYR A 111 31.12 9.03 -7.90
C TYR A 111 31.61 10.14 -8.83
N LEU A 112 30.73 10.66 -9.68
CA LEU A 112 31.03 11.67 -10.71
C LEU A 112 31.00 13.10 -10.15
N GLU A 113 30.15 13.39 -9.17
CA GLU A 113 29.94 14.73 -8.60
C GLU A 113 31.25 15.39 -8.12
N PRO A 114 32.15 14.73 -7.37
CA PRO A 114 33.42 15.35 -6.96
C PRO A 114 34.36 15.68 -8.12
N LYS A 115 34.14 15.07 -9.28
CA LYS A 115 34.96 15.21 -10.50
C LYS A 115 34.40 16.24 -11.46
N MET A 116 33.22 16.80 -11.15
CA MET A 116 32.67 17.92 -11.90
C MET A 116 33.42 19.20 -11.53
N GLU A 117 33.85 19.96 -12.53
CA GLU A 117 34.11 21.37 -12.32
C GLU A 117 32.82 22.00 -11.79
N ARG A 118 32.87 22.71 -10.65
CA ARG A 118 31.72 23.38 -10.05
C ARG A 118 31.14 24.41 -11.02
N LYS A 119 30.27 23.95 -11.91
CA LYS A 119 29.21 24.75 -12.51
C LYS A 119 27.94 24.37 -11.76
N GLU A 120 27.43 25.31 -10.98
CA GLU A 120 26.11 25.18 -10.38
C GLU A 120 25.06 24.85 -11.46
N GLY A 121 24.22 23.84 -11.17
CA GLY A 121 22.81 23.86 -11.54
C GLY A 121 22.42 23.68 -13.00
N GLN A 122 22.48 22.45 -13.52
CA GLN A 122 21.51 22.04 -14.56
C GLN A 122 20.87 20.72 -14.19
N THR A 123 19.83 20.82 -13.37
CA THR A 123 18.87 19.74 -13.13
C THR A 123 17.77 19.84 -14.19
N LYS A 124 17.17 18.72 -14.60
CA LYS A 124 16.07 18.71 -15.57
C LYS A 124 14.92 19.62 -15.13
N GLY A 125 14.67 19.67 -13.84
CA GLY A 125 13.76 20.58 -13.13
C GLY A 125 13.74 20.22 -11.65
N SER A 126 12.90 20.86 -10.86
CA SER A 126 12.76 20.61 -9.43
C SER A 126 11.30 20.65 -8.97
N ILE A 127 11.03 19.90 -7.89
CA ILE A 127 9.70 19.73 -7.29
C ILE A 127 9.80 19.69 -5.77
N VAL A 128 8.83 20.27 -5.08
CA VAL A 128 8.62 20.02 -3.64
C VAL A 128 7.63 18.87 -3.47
N LEU A 129 7.99 17.83 -2.72
CA LEU A 129 7.09 16.72 -2.40
C LEU A 129 6.72 16.72 -0.93
N ALA A 130 5.43 16.60 -0.63
CA ALA A 130 4.91 16.60 0.72
C ALA A 130 3.74 15.62 0.88
N THR A 131 3.72 14.88 1.99
CA THR A 131 2.48 14.24 2.45
C THR A 131 1.74 15.27 3.31
N VAL A 132 0.46 15.49 2.97
CA VAL A 132 -0.34 16.60 3.53
C VAL A 132 -0.56 16.49 5.03
N LYS A 133 -0.96 17.60 5.66
CA LYS A 133 -1.19 17.72 7.10
C LYS A 133 -2.00 16.56 7.66
N GLY A 134 -1.48 15.99 8.75
CA GLY A 134 -2.06 14.88 9.49
C GLY A 134 -2.10 13.53 8.75
N ASP A 135 -1.49 13.43 7.58
CA ASP A 135 -1.23 12.14 6.92
C ASP A 135 0.22 11.69 7.15
N VAL A 136 0.41 10.40 7.46
CA VAL A 136 1.68 9.77 7.81
C VAL A 136 2.19 8.82 6.75
N HIS A 137 1.33 8.41 5.82
CA HIS A 137 1.70 7.42 4.82
C HIS A 137 2.55 8.08 3.74
N ASP A 138 3.69 7.49 3.44
CA ASP A 138 4.66 8.09 2.55
C ASP A 138 5.30 7.13 1.55
N ILE A 139 4.94 5.84 1.54
CA ILE A 139 5.45 4.87 0.56
C ILE A 139 5.35 5.42 -0.86
N GLY A 140 4.14 5.90 -1.24
CA GLY A 140 3.89 6.43 -2.58
C GLY A 140 4.70 7.69 -2.87
N LYS A 141 4.83 8.60 -1.90
CA LYS A 141 5.62 9.84 -2.02
C LYS A 141 7.11 9.53 -2.17
N ASN A 142 7.65 8.67 -1.32
CA ASN A 142 9.05 8.27 -1.34
C ASN A 142 9.37 7.53 -2.64
N LEU A 143 8.43 6.76 -3.19
CA LEU A 143 8.60 6.17 -4.50
C LEU A 143 8.65 7.25 -5.60
N VAL A 144 7.78 8.26 -5.57
CA VAL A 144 7.82 9.40 -6.51
C VAL A 144 9.15 10.14 -6.41
N ASP A 145 9.64 10.39 -5.18
CA ASP A 145 10.95 10.99 -4.93
C ASP A 145 12.06 10.20 -5.61
N ILE A 146 12.15 8.90 -5.31
CA ILE A 146 13.18 8.03 -5.90
C ILE A 146 13.10 8.11 -7.43
N ILE A 147 11.93 7.87 -8.02
CA ILE A 147 11.77 7.84 -9.48
C ILE A 147 12.14 9.19 -10.13
N LEU A 148 11.73 10.32 -9.57
CA LEU A 148 12.06 11.64 -10.11
C LEU A 148 13.55 11.95 -9.97
N SER A 149 14.12 11.72 -8.79
CA SER A 149 15.54 11.94 -8.49
C SER A 149 16.44 11.17 -9.46
N ASN A 150 16.09 9.92 -9.79
CA ASN A 150 16.87 9.12 -10.75
C ASN A 150 16.74 9.58 -12.20
N ASN A 151 15.68 10.31 -12.53
CA ASN A 151 15.44 10.84 -13.87
C ASN A 151 15.99 12.28 -14.04
N GLY A 152 16.89 12.71 -13.14
CA GLY A 152 17.61 13.97 -13.23
C GLY A 152 16.84 15.18 -12.68
N TYR A 153 15.74 14.96 -11.94
CA TYR A 153 15.02 16.01 -11.24
C TYR A 153 15.60 16.24 -9.84
N THR A 154 15.56 17.49 -9.36
CA THR A 154 15.80 17.77 -7.94
C THR A 154 14.50 17.64 -7.16
N VAL A 155 14.47 16.75 -6.19
CA VAL A 155 13.30 16.54 -5.34
C VAL A 155 13.58 17.11 -3.95
N HIS A 156 12.74 18.05 -3.54
CA HIS A 156 12.72 18.58 -2.18
C HIS A 156 11.61 17.88 -1.40
N ASN A 157 11.91 16.68 -0.90
CA ASN A 157 10.99 15.89 -0.11
C ASN A 157 10.98 16.41 1.35
N ILE A 158 9.92 17.11 1.72
CA ILE A 158 9.77 17.71 3.05
C ILE A 158 9.05 16.81 4.05
N GLY A 159 8.86 15.52 3.70
CA GLY A 159 8.35 14.50 4.61
C GLY A 159 6.82 14.49 4.75
N ILE A 160 6.37 14.08 5.95
CA ILE A 160 4.96 13.81 6.27
C ILE A 160 4.34 14.85 7.18
N LYS A 161 3.00 14.87 7.27
CA LYS A 161 2.23 15.80 8.11
C LYS A 161 2.51 17.29 7.82
N GLN A 162 2.80 17.64 6.57
CA GLN A 162 3.22 19.00 6.21
C GLN A 162 2.02 19.94 6.03
N THR A 163 2.08 21.09 6.69
CA THR A 163 1.09 22.16 6.55
C THR A 163 1.32 22.97 5.27
N LEU A 164 0.29 23.63 4.74
CA LEU A 164 0.45 24.48 3.55
C LEU A 164 1.52 25.57 3.72
N PRO A 165 1.62 26.29 4.86
CA PRO A 165 2.71 27.25 5.07
C PRO A 165 4.11 26.64 4.90
N GLN A 166 4.35 25.44 5.46
CA GLN A 166 5.64 24.74 5.30
C GLN A 166 5.90 24.34 3.85
N ILE A 167 4.87 23.86 3.14
CA ILE A 167 4.95 23.50 1.72
C ILE A 167 5.30 24.73 0.87
N LEU A 168 4.62 25.86 1.11
CA LEU A 168 4.84 27.10 0.38
C LEU A 168 6.18 27.75 0.73
N GLU A 169 6.63 27.66 1.97
CA GLU A 169 7.95 28.11 2.40
C GLU A 169 9.05 27.30 1.70
N ALA A 170 8.94 25.97 1.71
CA ALA A 170 9.86 25.09 0.98
C ALA A 170 9.90 25.46 -0.51
N TRP A 171 8.74 25.59 -1.15
CA TRP A 171 8.62 25.98 -2.57
C TRP A 171 9.29 27.32 -2.88
N LYS A 172 9.05 28.35 -2.06
CA LYS A 172 9.67 29.67 -2.22
C LYS A 172 11.19 29.63 -2.02
N SER A 173 11.66 28.87 -1.02
CA SER A 173 13.09 28.78 -0.71
C SER A 173 13.88 28.03 -1.78
N THR A 174 13.27 27.03 -2.42
CA THR A 174 13.93 26.18 -3.42
C THR A 174 13.69 26.63 -4.86
N ASN A 175 12.74 27.54 -5.09
CA ASN A 175 12.28 27.97 -6.42
C ASN A 175 11.84 26.78 -7.31
N ALA A 176 11.16 25.80 -6.72
CA ALA A 176 10.73 24.62 -7.48
C ALA A 176 9.66 24.93 -8.53
N GLN A 177 9.68 24.24 -9.67
CA GLN A 177 8.70 24.45 -10.75
C GLN A 177 7.35 23.77 -10.49
N ALA A 178 7.27 22.85 -9.53
CA ALA A 178 6.03 22.18 -9.16
C ALA A 178 5.96 21.84 -7.67
N ILE A 179 4.73 21.61 -7.19
CA ILE A 179 4.43 21.04 -5.88
C ILE A 179 3.71 19.70 -6.08
N GLY A 180 4.20 18.65 -5.45
CA GLY A 180 3.55 17.35 -5.39
C GLY A 180 2.95 17.08 -4.01
N LEU A 181 1.67 16.77 -3.94
CA LEU A 181 0.95 16.46 -2.70
C LEU A 181 0.52 14.99 -2.69
N SER A 182 0.80 14.31 -1.58
CA SER A 182 0.43 12.91 -1.35
C SER A 182 -0.53 12.75 -0.17
N GLY A 183 -1.45 11.81 -0.26
CA GLY A 183 -2.38 11.45 0.82
C GLY A 183 -3.05 10.10 0.60
N LEU A 184 -3.09 9.27 1.65
CA LEU A 184 -3.68 7.93 1.59
C LEU A 184 -5.17 7.93 1.88
N LEU A 185 -5.65 8.80 2.78
CA LEU A 185 -7.03 8.77 3.28
C LEU A 185 -7.94 9.78 2.58
N VAL A 186 -9.25 9.53 2.64
CA VAL A 186 -10.27 10.46 2.11
C VAL A 186 -10.17 11.83 2.78
N LYS A 187 -9.92 11.89 4.09
CA LYS A 187 -9.70 13.16 4.80
C LYS A 187 -8.48 13.91 4.27
N SER A 188 -7.42 13.21 3.87
CA SER A 188 -6.23 13.81 3.27
C SER A 188 -6.53 14.44 1.91
N VAL A 189 -7.44 13.85 1.14
CA VAL A 189 -7.93 14.44 -0.12
C VAL A 189 -8.66 15.77 0.12
N ASN A 190 -9.42 15.88 1.22
CA ASN A 190 -10.05 17.15 1.60
C ASN A 190 -9.01 18.20 1.99
N VAL A 191 -7.95 17.80 2.73
CA VAL A 191 -6.82 18.70 3.04
C VAL A 191 -6.12 19.17 1.75
N MET A 192 -5.98 18.32 0.74
CA MET A 192 -5.46 18.76 -0.56
C MET A 192 -6.37 19.82 -1.19
N GLU A 193 -7.69 19.65 -1.16
CA GLU A 193 -8.61 20.65 -1.68
C GLU A 193 -8.57 21.97 -0.93
N GLU A 194 -8.54 21.92 0.41
CA GLU A 194 -8.37 23.10 1.27
C GLU A 194 -7.08 23.84 0.91
N ASN A 195 -5.98 23.11 0.74
CA ASN A 195 -4.69 23.68 0.32
C ASN A 195 -4.80 24.41 -1.03
N LEU A 196 -5.47 23.82 -2.02
CA LEU A 196 -5.66 24.44 -3.34
C LEU A 196 -6.51 25.72 -3.28
N ARG A 197 -7.54 25.73 -2.43
CA ARG A 197 -8.40 26.92 -2.22
C ARG A 197 -7.60 28.04 -1.57
N GLU A 198 -6.84 27.74 -0.53
CA GLU A 198 -5.97 28.71 0.15
C GLU A 198 -4.87 29.24 -0.79
N MET A 199 -4.27 28.39 -1.64
CA MET A 199 -3.34 28.84 -2.67
C MET A 199 -4.00 29.84 -3.64
N ASN A 200 -5.25 29.61 -4.05
CA ASN A 200 -5.98 30.56 -4.88
C ASN A 200 -6.23 31.92 -4.20
N GLU A 201 -6.50 31.91 -2.90
CA GLU A 201 -6.72 33.13 -2.09
C GLU A 201 -5.43 33.95 -1.99
N GLN A 202 -4.28 33.27 -1.89
CA GLN A 202 -2.96 33.89 -1.91
C GLN A 202 -2.46 34.24 -3.32
N GLY A 203 -3.25 33.94 -4.37
CA GLY A 203 -2.87 34.19 -5.77
C GLY A 203 -1.73 33.32 -6.29
N ILE A 204 -1.51 32.15 -5.68
CA ILE A 204 -0.48 31.19 -6.05
C ILE A 204 -1.07 30.20 -7.07
N ASP A 205 -0.46 30.12 -8.25
CA ASP A 205 -0.94 29.33 -9.40
C ASP A 205 0.10 28.32 -9.94
N ILE A 206 1.13 28.03 -9.13
CA ILE A 206 2.18 27.05 -9.44
C ILE A 206 1.58 25.69 -9.86
N PRO A 207 2.17 24.95 -10.82
CA PRO A 207 1.73 23.61 -11.15
C PRO A 207 1.72 22.66 -9.94
N VAL A 208 0.58 22.01 -9.72
CA VAL A 208 0.38 21.03 -8.65
C VAL A 208 0.14 19.64 -9.22
N ILE A 209 0.82 18.64 -8.67
CA ILE A 209 0.60 17.22 -8.95
C ILE A 209 0.01 16.57 -7.69
N LEU A 210 -1.17 15.98 -7.79
CA LEU A 210 -1.82 15.27 -6.69
C LEU A 210 -1.73 13.76 -6.87
N GLY A 211 -1.49 13.03 -5.79
CA GLY A 211 -1.50 11.57 -5.79
C GLY A 211 -1.82 10.95 -4.43
N GLY A 212 -1.87 9.62 -4.39
CA GLY A 212 -2.15 8.82 -3.19
C GLY A 212 -3.44 8.01 -3.29
N ALA A 213 -3.58 6.96 -2.46
CA ALA A 213 -4.52 5.86 -2.74
C ALA A 213 -6.00 6.22 -2.67
N ALA A 214 -6.40 7.15 -1.79
CA ALA A 214 -7.79 7.63 -1.72
C ALA A 214 -8.16 8.57 -2.87
N LEU A 215 -7.18 9.21 -3.51
CA LEU A 215 -7.44 10.15 -4.58
C LEU A 215 -7.75 9.39 -5.88
N THR A 216 -8.92 9.65 -6.46
CA THR A 216 -9.27 9.10 -7.77
C THR A 216 -8.98 10.11 -8.86
N ARG A 217 -8.58 9.61 -10.05
CA ARG A 217 -8.42 10.45 -11.24
C ARG A 217 -9.65 11.32 -11.51
N HIS A 218 -10.84 10.74 -11.34
CA HIS A 218 -12.09 11.45 -11.61
C HIS A 218 -12.26 12.68 -10.73
N TYR A 219 -12.02 12.52 -9.43
CA TYR A 219 -12.13 13.62 -8.48
C TYR A 219 -11.07 14.70 -8.73
N ALA A 220 -9.82 14.27 -8.99
CA ALA A 220 -8.73 15.19 -9.28
C ALA A 220 -8.94 15.98 -10.58
N GLU A 221 -9.19 15.29 -11.70
CA GLU A 221 -9.34 15.91 -13.04
C GLU A 221 -10.68 16.67 -13.19
N GLY A 222 -11.75 16.24 -12.53
CA GLY A 222 -13.07 16.87 -12.64
C GLY A 222 -13.33 18.00 -11.64
N HIS A 223 -13.13 17.72 -10.35
CA HIS A 223 -13.50 18.63 -9.26
C HIS A 223 -12.33 19.50 -8.79
N LEU A 224 -11.18 18.88 -8.45
CA LEU A 224 -10.05 19.64 -7.91
C LEU A 224 -9.41 20.55 -8.97
N ARG A 225 -9.33 20.09 -10.21
CA ARG A 225 -8.82 20.88 -11.33
C ARG A 225 -9.69 22.09 -11.67
N SER A 226 -11.01 22.02 -11.46
CA SER A 226 -11.89 23.18 -11.61
C SER A 226 -11.88 24.10 -10.39
N THR A 227 -11.45 23.59 -9.24
CA THR A 227 -11.30 24.37 -8.00
C THR A 227 -10.02 25.19 -7.99
N TYR A 228 -8.88 24.64 -8.44
CA TYR A 228 -7.59 25.35 -8.46
C TYR A 228 -7.43 26.23 -9.72
N LYS A 229 -6.94 27.47 -9.55
CA LYS A 229 -6.74 28.42 -10.66
C LYS A 229 -5.45 28.14 -11.45
N GLY A 230 -4.47 27.47 -10.84
CA GLY A 230 -3.25 27.04 -11.50
C GLY A 230 -3.40 25.72 -12.27
N LYS A 231 -2.29 25.18 -12.78
CA LYS A 231 -2.30 23.88 -13.46
C LYS A 231 -2.33 22.74 -12.44
N LEU A 232 -3.30 21.82 -12.57
CA LEU A 232 -3.44 20.67 -11.67
C LEU A 232 -3.46 19.34 -12.43
N TYR A 233 -2.59 18.42 -12.02
CA TYR A 233 -2.47 17.09 -12.62
C TYR A 233 -2.62 15.99 -11.57
N TYR A 234 -3.07 14.82 -12.00
CA TYR A 234 -3.20 13.64 -11.17
C TYR A 234 -2.12 12.61 -11.54
N GLY A 235 -1.34 12.18 -10.56
CA GLY A 235 -0.40 11.07 -10.69
C GLY A 235 -0.98 9.81 -10.06
N ARG A 236 -1.38 8.83 -10.88
CA ARG A 236 -1.84 7.52 -10.37
C ARG A 236 -0.73 6.74 -9.66
N ASP A 237 0.49 6.90 -10.16
CA ASP A 237 1.71 6.26 -9.69
C ASP A 237 2.91 7.18 -9.97
N ALA A 238 4.09 6.78 -9.50
CA ALA A 238 5.32 7.57 -9.64
C ALA A 238 5.69 7.87 -11.11
N PHE A 239 5.32 7.01 -12.04
CA PHE A 239 5.67 7.15 -13.45
C PHE A 239 4.77 8.15 -14.16
N GLU A 240 3.49 8.22 -13.78
CA GLU A 240 2.63 9.30 -14.24
C GLU A 240 3.09 10.66 -13.68
N GLY A 241 3.60 10.68 -12.44
CA GLY A 241 4.29 11.84 -11.87
C GLY A 241 5.51 12.26 -12.71
N LEU A 242 6.38 11.31 -13.05
CA LEU A 242 7.53 11.52 -13.94
C LEU A 242 7.11 12.05 -15.31
N ARG A 243 6.12 11.42 -15.95
CA ARG A 243 5.58 11.88 -17.24
C ARG A 243 5.08 13.31 -17.16
N THR A 244 4.40 13.67 -16.07
CA THR A 244 3.88 15.03 -15.86
C THR A 244 5.02 16.04 -15.76
N MET A 245 6.07 15.73 -14.99
CA MET A 245 7.27 16.58 -14.89
C MET A 245 7.98 16.73 -16.24
N ASP A 246 8.09 15.66 -17.04
CA ASP A 246 8.68 15.70 -18.38
C ASP A 246 7.91 16.59 -19.36
N HIS A 247 6.59 16.68 -19.22
CA HIS A 247 5.77 17.59 -20.01
C HIS A 247 5.82 19.01 -19.48
N LEU A 248 5.91 19.19 -18.16
CA LEU A 248 6.06 20.49 -17.52
C LEU A 248 7.34 21.19 -17.98
N VAL A 249 8.49 20.56 -17.75
CA VAL A 249 9.80 21.11 -18.12
C VAL A 249 9.93 21.25 -19.64
N GLY A 250 9.39 20.29 -20.40
CA GLY A 250 9.43 20.33 -21.86
C GLY A 250 8.46 21.33 -22.51
N GLY A 251 7.67 22.10 -21.75
CA GLY A 251 6.68 23.03 -22.29
C GLY A 251 5.52 22.36 -23.04
N ARG A 252 5.25 21.09 -22.75
CA ARG A 252 4.24 20.23 -23.43
C ARG A 252 3.01 19.95 -22.57
N LEU A 253 2.74 20.77 -21.54
CA LEU A 253 1.56 20.61 -20.69
C LEU A 253 0.23 20.65 -21.46
N ALA A 254 0.17 21.39 -22.56
CA ALA A 254 -1.03 21.46 -23.42
C ALA A 254 -1.46 20.08 -23.92
N THR A 255 -0.52 19.16 -24.17
CA THR A 255 -0.82 17.78 -24.56
C THR A 255 -1.58 17.05 -23.45
N LEU A 256 -1.14 17.20 -22.19
CA LEU A 256 -1.83 16.60 -21.04
C LEU A 256 -3.20 17.24 -20.82
N ASP A 257 -3.32 18.55 -21.03
CA ASP A 257 -4.58 19.28 -20.90
C ASP A 257 -5.63 18.73 -21.89
N THR A 258 -5.27 18.55 -23.16
CA THR A 258 -6.15 17.96 -24.19
C THR A 258 -6.52 16.51 -23.86
N GLU A 259 -5.59 15.71 -23.35
CA GLU A 259 -5.88 14.34 -22.93
C GLU A 259 -6.88 14.29 -21.77
N ILE A 260 -6.76 15.20 -20.79
CA ILE A 260 -7.68 15.31 -19.66
C ILE A 260 -9.06 15.73 -20.15
N GLU A 261 -9.15 16.78 -20.97
CA GLU A 261 -10.41 17.25 -21.55
C GLU A 261 -11.10 16.14 -22.34
N GLY A 262 -10.38 15.42 -23.20
CA GLY A 262 -10.91 14.28 -23.94
C GLY A 262 -11.43 13.15 -23.05
N ARG A 263 -10.82 12.91 -21.88
CA ARG A 263 -11.31 11.94 -20.89
C ARG A 263 -12.59 12.42 -20.21
N LEU A 264 -12.67 13.69 -19.84
CA LEU A 264 -13.83 14.28 -19.18
C LEU A 264 -15.06 14.26 -20.09
N THR A 265 -14.91 14.66 -21.37
CA THR A 265 -16.00 14.67 -22.35
C THR A 265 -16.54 13.27 -22.63
N LYS A 266 -15.66 12.28 -22.89
CA LYS A 266 -16.12 10.88 -23.09
C LYS A 266 -16.91 10.34 -21.90
N ARG A 267 -16.59 10.80 -20.69
CA ARG A 267 -17.24 10.36 -19.47
C ARG A 267 -18.56 11.09 -19.22
N SER A 268 -18.66 12.38 -19.52
CA SER A 268 -19.95 13.09 -19.49
C SER A 268 -20.93 12.44 -20.45
N ASP A 269 -20.49 12.10 -21.67
CA ASP A 269 -21.32 11.43 -22.66
C ASP A 269 -21.80 10.05 -22.16
N ALA A 270 -20.89 9.26 -21.57
CA ALA A 270 -21.25 7.98 -20.98
C ALA A 270 -22.18 8.12 -19.76
N GLN A 271 -21.98 9.14 -18.92
CA GLN A 271 -22.86 9.43 -17.78
C GLN A 271 -24.23 9.90 -18.21
N GLU A 272 -24.36 10.67 -19.29
CA GLU A 272 -25.64 11.06 -19.87
C GLU A 272 -26.39 9.85 -20.46
N VAL A 273 -25.69 8.94 -21.14
CA VAL A 273 -26.26 7.68 -21.63
C VAL A 273 -26.70 6.76 -20.47
N ILE A 274 -25.91 6.68 -19.40
CA ILE A 274 -26.25 5.92 -18.19
C ILE A 274 -27.41 6.59 -17.43
N ALA A 275 -27.46 7.91 -17.36
CA ALA A 275 -28.55 8.65 -16.73
C ALA A 275 -29.86 8.46 -17.51
N ARG A 276 -29.83 8.57 -18.85
CA ARG A 276 -30.98 8.27 -19.72
C ARG A 276 -31.47 6.84 -19.56
N SER A 277 -30.57 5.85 -19.56
CA SER A 277 -30.93 4.44 -19.35
C SER A 277 -31.37 4.10 -17.92
N ARG A 278 -30.94 4.88 -16.90
CA ARG A 278 -31.45 4.77 -15.52
C ARG A 278 -32.84 5.37 -15.37
N VAL A 279 -33.15 6.46 -16.08
CA VAL A 279 -34.51 7.02 -16.13
C VAL A 279 -35.45 6.05 -16.87
N GLU A 280 -35.02 5.48 -17.99
CA GLU A 280 -35.79 4.45 -18.73
C GLU A 280 -36.01 3.17 -17.91
N LYS A 281 -35.04 2.76 -17.06
CA LYS A 281 -35.20 1.61 -16.15
C LYS A 281 -36.00 1.92 -14.87
N ALA A 282 -36.04 3.18 -14.44
CA ALA A 282 -36.85 3.60 -13.30
C ALA A 282 -38.36 3.56 -13.64
N ASP A 283 -38.72 3.80 -14.91
CA ASP A 283 -40.10 3.70 -15.40
C ASP A 283 -40.54 2.25 -15.72
N ALA A 284 -39.60 1.30 -15.85
CA ALA A 284 -39.89 -0.02 -16.42
C ALA A 284 -39.82 -1.23 -15.47
N GLY A 285 -39.66 -1.09 -14.15
CA GLY A 285 -39.75 -2.30 -13.31
C GLY A 285 -39.37 -2.19 -11.84
N ALA A 286 -40.39 -2.00 -11.00
CA ALA A 286 -40.40 -2.40 -9.61
C ALA A 286 -40.63 -3.92 -9.46
N THR A 287 -39.81 -4.79 -10.06
CA THR A 287 -39.88 -6.24 -9.81
C THR A 287 -38.56 -6.93 -10.16
N ALA A 288 -37.74 -7.24 -9.14
CA ALA A 288 -37.00 -8.50 -9.02
C ALA A 288 -36.31 -8.54 -7.64
N LEU A 289 -36.89 -9.32 -6.72
CA LEU A 289 -36.20 -9.83 -5.54
C LEU A 289 -35.22 -10.90 -6.03
N THR A 290 -33.92 -10.60 -6.05
CA THR A 290 -32.94 -11.68 -5.99
C THR A 290 -32.75 -12.01 -4.51
N SER A 291 -33.18 -13.21 -4.16
CA SER A 291 -33.14 -13.82 -2.84
C SER A 291 -31.71 -13.95 -2.32
N ALA A 292 -31.18 -12.88 -1.73
CA ALA A 292 -30.17 -13.04 -0.71
C ALA A 292 -30.84 -13.72 0.50
N PRO A 293 -30.24 -14.76 1.10
CA PRO A 293 -30.77 -15.33 2.34
C PRO A 293 -30.94 -14.22 3.37
N ALA A 294 -32.10 -14.19 4.05
CA ALA A 294 -32.36 -13.22 5.09
C ALA A 294 -31.29 -13.33 6.18
N MET A 295 -30.70 -12.20 6.58
CA MET A 295 -29.79 -12.15 7.71
C MET A 295 -30.51 -12.71 8.94
N LYS A 296 -29.86 -13.59 9.70
CA LYS A 296 -30.33 -14.01 11.02
C LYS A 296 -30.51 -12.76 11.87
N ARG A 297 -31.66 -12.65 12.54
CA ARG A 297 -31.90 -11.51 13.41
C ARG A 297 -30.94 -11.64 14.59
N PRO A 298 -30.39 -10.53 15.11
CA PRO A 298 -29.59 -10.56 16.34
C PRO A 298 -30.32 -11.25 17.49
N ALA A 299 -31.66 -11.12 17.53
CA ALA A 299 -32.54 -11.79 18.48
C ALA A 299 -32.37 -13.32 18.55
N ASP A 300 -31.96 -13.94 17.43
CA ASP A 300 -31.85 -15.38 17.25
C ASP A 300 -30.38 -15.87 17.43
N VAL A 301 -29.45 -14.98 17.80
CA VAL A 301 -28.02 -15.31 18.00
C VAL A 301 -27.62 -15.00 19.44
N ASP A 302 -27.32 -16.03 20.22
CA ASP A 302 -26.90 -15.84 21.61
C ASP A 302 -25.55 -15.11 21.68
N PRO A 303 -25.46 -14.02 22.49
CA PRO A 303 -24.19 -13.36 22.73
C PRO A 303 -23.19 -14.33 23.38
N PRO A 304 -21.94 -14.39 22.90
CA PRO A 304 -20.91 -15.19 23.56
C PRO A 304 -20.57 -14.62 24.93
N THR A 305 -19.93 -15.42 25.79
CA THR A 305 -19.31 -14.93 27.02
C THR A 305 -17.82 -14.71 26.76
N PRO A 306 -17.29 -13.48 26.84
CA PRO A 306 -15.86 -13.26 26.67
C PRO A 306 -15.08 -13.75 27.89
N PRO A 307 -13.79 -14.10 27.75
CA PRO A 307 -12.97 -14.58 28.86
C PRO A 307 -12.68 -13.50 29.92
N PHE A 308 -12.88 -12.22 29.58
CA PHE A 308 -12.77 -11.07 30.47
C PHE A 308 -13.51 -9.87 29.87
N TRP A 309 -13.77 -8.85 30.69
CA TRP A 309 -14.27 -7.55 30.26
C TRP A 309 -13.19 -6.47 30.38
N GLY A 310 -13.24 -5.46 29.52
CA GLY A 310 -12.25 -4.40 29.43
C GLY A 310 -11.07 -4.78 28.55
N SER A 311 -9.93 -4.10 28.73
CA SER A 311 -8.76 -4.23 27.86
C SER A 311 -7.59 -4.96 28.51
N ARG A 312 -6.82 -5.70 27.70
CA ARG A 312 -5.54 -6.32 28.03
C ARG A 312 -4.52 -6.02 26.95
N ILE A 313 -3.25 -6.12 27.31
CA ILE A 313 -2.13 -6.09 26.37
C ILE A 313 -1.43 -7.44 26.34
N VAL A 314 -0.89 -7.78 25.17
CA VAL A 314 0.07 -8.86 25.02
C VAL A 314 1.28 -8.33 24.27
N GLU A 315 2.43 -8.54 24.87
CA GLU A 315 3.74 -8.19 24.33
C GLU A 315 4.56 -9.46 24.08
N LEU A 316 5.71 -9.32 23.41
CA LEU A 316 6.66 -10.41 23.17
C LEU A 316 6.04 -11.59 22.39
N ILE A 317 5.23 -11.27 21.38
CA ILE A 317 4.61 -12.27 20.50
C ILE A 317 5.68 -12.87 19.59
N ASP A 318 5.74 -14.20 19.49
CA ASP A 318 6.70 -14.86 18.60
C ASP A 318 6.30 -14.65 17.14
N LEU A 319 7.19 -14.01 16.38
CA LEU A 319 7.01 -13.74 14.96
C LEU A 319 6.77 -15.01 14.13
N ASP A 320 7.29 -16.17 14.55
CA ASP A 320 7.05 -17.43 13.84
C ASP A 320 5.58 -17.87 13.87
N THR A 321 4.82 -17.39 14.86
CA THR A 321 3.36 -17.61 14.92
C THR A 321 2.58 -16.62 14.04
N VAL A 322 3.16 -15.44 13.76
CA VAL A 322 2.56 -14.36 12.96
C VAL A 322 2.78 -14.60 11.47
N TYR A 323 3.99 -14.98 11.06
CA TYR A 323 4.36 -15.13 9.64
C TYR A 323 3.46 -16.03 8.78
N PRO A 324 2.88 -17.13 9.29
CA PRO A 324 1.90 -17.91 8.53
C PRO A 324 0.67 -17.12 8.08
N PHE A 325 0.35 -16.01 8.76
CA PHE A 325 -0.78 -15.13 8.45
C PHE A 325 -0.40 -13.95 7.54
N VAL A 326 0.84 -13.86 7.07
CA VAL A 326 1.22 -12.87 6.06
C VAL A 326 0.56 -13.23 4.73
N ASN A 327 -0.23 -12.32 4.17
CA ASN A 327 -0.84 -12.53 2.86
C ASN A 327 0.19 -12.27 1.77
N GLU A 328 0.84 -13.33 1.29
CA GLU A 328 1.84 -13.25 0.21
C GLU A 328 1.34 -12.55 -1.05
N VAL A 329 0.04 -12.64 -1.36
CA VAL A 329 -0.52 -11.94 -2.52
C VAL A 329 -0.52 -10.43 -2.30
N ALA A 330 -0.93 -9.99 -1.10
CA ALA A 330 -0.91 -8.57 -0.74
C ALA A 330 0.53 -8.04 -0.62
N LEU A 331 1.44 -8.81 -0.03
CA LEU A 331 2.86 -8.46 0.05
C LEU A 331 3.50 -8.34 -1.34
N PHE A 332 3.45 -9.41 -2.13
CA PHE A 332 4.20 -9.48 -3.39
C PHE A 332 3.59 -8.57 -4.45
N ARG A 333 2.26 -8.61 -4.66
CA ARG A 333 1.60 -7.80 -5.70
C ARG A 333 1.34 -6.37 -5.24
N GLY A 334 0.93 -6.20 -3.99
CA GLY A 334 0.53 -4.91 -3.44
C GLY A 334 1.73 -4.10 -2.95
N GLN A 335 2.45 -4.59 -1.95
CA GLN A 335 3.52 -3.80 -1.33
C GLN A 335 4.80 -3.77 -2.20
N TRP A 336 5.27 -4.94 -2.66
CA TRP A 336 6.49 -5.04 -3.46
C TRP A 336 6.28 -4.89 -4.95
N GLN A 337 5.02 -4.74 -5.39
CA GLN A 337 4.65 -4.46 -6.78
C GLN A 337 5.22 -5.46 -7.80
N PHE A 338 5.41 -6.73 -7.41
CA PHE A 338 5.60 -7.84 -8.34
C PHE A 338 4.29 -8.08 -9.10
N LYS A 339 4.17 -7.44 -10.25
CA LYS A 339 3.03 -7.51 -11.16
C LYS A 339 3.30 -8.53 -12.24
N LYS A 340 2.23 -9.21 -12.68
CA LYS A 340 2.29 -10.09 -13.85
C LYS A 340 2.70 -9.33 -15.12
N GLY A 341 2.23 -8.10 -15.30
CA GLY A 341 2.51 -7.31 -16.50
C GLY A 341 2.17 -8.08 -17.78
N SER A 342 3.10 -8.12 -18.73
CA SER A 342 2.98 -8.89 -19.97
C SER A 342 3.43 -10.36 -19.86
N MET A 343 3.84 -10.82 -18.67
CA MET A 343 4.33 -12.18 -18.46
C MET A 343 3.19 -13.22 -18.53
N SER A 344 3.54 -14.46 -18.87
CA SER A 344 2.63 -15.60 -18.67
C SER A 344 2.43 -15.86 -17.17
N GLU A 345 1.37 -16.59 -16.80
CA GLU A 345 1.14 -16.94 -15.38
C GLU A 345 2.32 -17.75 -14.81
N ALA A 346 2.82 -18.73 -15.56
CA ALA A 346 3.99 -19.52 -15.17
C ALA A 346 5.26 -18.68 -15.05
N GLY A 347 5.45 -17.68 -15.93
CA GLY A 347 6.58 -16.75 -15.84
C GLY A 347 6.50 -15.88 -14.58
N TYR A 348 5.31 -15.40 -14.24
CA TYR A 348 5.07 -14.65 -13.02
C TYR A 348 5.34 -15.49 -11.76
N GLU A 349 4.82 -16.72 -11.71
CA GLU A 349 5.06 -17.64 -10.58
C GLU A 349 6.54 -17.98 -10.40
N ARG A 350 7.28 -18.14 -11.51
CA ARG A 350 8.73 -18.34 -11.47
C ARG A 350 9.44 -17.12 -10.87
N ALA A 351 9.12 -15.91 -11.33
CA ALA A 351 9.70 -14.68 -10.79
C ALA A 351 9.43 -14.51 -9.29
N VAL A 352 8.21 -14.81 -8.83
CA VAL A 352 7.87 -14.80 -7.40
C VAL A 352 8.71 -15.83 -6.63
N THR A 353 8.84 -17.05 -7.17
CA THR A 353 9.56 -18.15 -6.50
C THR A 353 11.07 -17.90 -6.41
N GLU A 354 11.67 -17.38 -7.48
CA GLU A 354 13.12 -17.21 -7.57
C GLU A 354 13.61 -15.87 -6.97
N LYS A 355 12.76 -14.84 -6.92
CA LYS A 355 13.16 -13.49 -6.50
C LYS A 355 12.45 -13.02 -5.22
N ALA A 356 11.13 -13.12 -5.14
CA ALA A 356 10.37 -12.60 -4.00
C ALA A 356 10.45 -13.53 -2.77
N ARG A 357 10.30 -14.85 -2.95
CA ARG A 357 10.32 -15.82 -1.83
C ARG A 357 11.65 -15.83 -1.05
N PRO A 358 12.83 -15.77 -1.69
CA PRO A 358 14.10 -15.69 -0.95
C PRO A 358 14.20 -14.43 -0.09
N VAL A 359 13.75 -13.28 -0.60
CA VAL A 359 13.70 -12.01 0.15
C VAL A 359 12.76 -12.14 1.35
N PHE A 360 11.58 -12.73 1.16
CA PHE A 360 10.62 -12.99 2.24
C PHE A 360 11.21 -13.84 3.36
N GLU A 361 11.84 -14.98 3.03
CA GLU A 361 12.46 -15.85 4.03
C GLU A 361 13.66 -15.20 4.73
N ARG A 362 14.44 -14.39 3.99
CA ARG A 362 15.52 -13.59 4.58
C ARG A 362 14.97 -12.56 5.57
N LEU A 363 13.96 -11.78 5.20
CA LEU A 363 13.36 -10.76 6.07
C LEU A 363 12.74 -11.36 7.33
N LYS A 364 12.08 -12.52 7.24
CA LYS A 364 11.60 -13.26 8.42
C LYS A 364 12.72 -13.51 9.42
N ARG A 365 13.88 -13.98 8.94
CA ARG A 365 15.06 -14.24 9.77
C ARG A 365 15.65 -12.96 10.32
N ASP A 366 15.85 -11.95 9.48
CA ASP A 366 16.56 -10.72 9.85
C ASP A 366 15.73 -9.90 10.84
N CYS A 367 14.43 -9.75 10.57
CA CYS A 367 13.53 -9.01 11.46
C CYS A 367 13.45 -9.64 12.86
N LYS A 368 13.45 -10.97 12.92
CA LYS A 368 13.44 -11.71 14.18
C LYS A 368 14.77 -11.61 14.92
N THR A 369 15.90 -11.85 14.24
CA THR A 369 17.23 -11.86 14.87
C THR A 369 17.70 -10.48 15.30
N GLN A 370 17.38 -9.44 14.53
CA GLN A 370 17.77 -8.05 14.82
C GLN A 370 16.72 -7.30 15.67
N GLY A 371 15.55 -7.90 15.91
CA GLY A 371 14.47 -7.30 16.69
C GLY A 371 13.89 -6.05 16.03
N ILE A 372 13.80 -6.05 14.70
CA ILE A 372 13.23 -4.94 13.91
C ILE A 372 11.71 -4.92 14.09
N LEU A 373 11.07 -6.08 13.96
CA LEU A 373 9.63 -6.24 14.17
C LEU A 373 9.36 -6.67 15.62
N GLN A 374 8.53 -5.91 16.31
CA GLN A 374 8.20 -6.08 17.72
C GLN A 374 6.68 -6.16 17.88
N PRO A 375 6.06 -7.32 17.54
CA PRO A 375 4.61 -7.48 17.55
C PRO A 375 4.03 -7.34 18.96
N LYS A 376 3.04 -6.44 19.10
CA LYS A 376 2.28 -6.18 20.33
C LYS A 376 0.81 -5.97 20.01
N VAL A 377 -0.05 -6.34 20.95
CA VAL A 377 -1.50 -6.23 20.79
C VAL A 377 -2.16 -5.66 22.04
N ALA A 378 -3.05 -4.69 21.86
CA ALA A 378 -4.02 -4.25 22.84
C ALA A 378 -5.40 -4.73 22.35
N TYR A 379 -6.12 -5.48 23.17
CA TYR A 379 -7.43 -5.99 22.78
C TYR A 379 -8.35 -6.11 23.99
N GLY A 380 -9.65 -6.23 23.74
CA GLY A 380 -10.62 -6.33 24.82
C GLY A 380 -12.04 -6.59 24.35
N TYR A 381 -12.93 -6.68 25.33
CA TYR A 381 -14.34 -6.94 25.14
C TYR A 381 -15.17 -5.98 26.01
N TRP A 382 -16.26 -5.44 25.45
CA TRP A 382 -17.19 -4.56 26.15
C TRP A 382 -18.63 -5.00 25.95
N PRO A 383 -19.48 -4.89 26.99
CA PRO A 383 -20.90 -5.05 26.82
C PRO A 383 -21.42 -3.92 25.94
N CYS A 384 -22.28 -4.25 24.98
CA CYS A 384 -22.84 -3.28 24.05
C CYS A 384 -24.27 -3.60 23.67
N GLN A 385 -24.98 -2.62 23.12
CA GLN A 385 -26.28 -2.81 22.48
C GLN A 385 -26.47 -1.82 21.34
N ALA A 386 -27.22 -2.23 20.32
CA ALA A 386 -27.64 -1.36 19.24
C ALA A 386 -28.82 -0.47 19.67
N ASP A 387 -28.74 0.81 19.33
CA ASP A 387 -29.79 1.82 19.48
C ASP A 387 -29.93 2.52 18.12
N GLY A 388 -30.72 1.90 17.24
CA GLY A 388 -30.77 2.27 15.82
C GLY A 388 -29.43 2.10 15.11
N ASP A 389 -28.87 3.21 14.62
CA ASP A 389 -27.58 3.26 13.92
C ASP A 389 -26.40 3.55 14.88
N ASP A 390 -26.67 3.68 16.17
CA ASP A 390 -25.67 3.86 17.21
C ASP A 390 -25.40 2.53 17.95
N LEU A 391 -24.15 2.27 18.30
CA LEU A 391 -23.74 1.16 19.16
C LEU A 391 -23.33 1.72 20.54
N VAL A 392 -24.17 1.45 21.54
CA VAL A 392 -23.97 1.86 22.93
C VAL A 392 -22.96 0.95 23.59
N ILE A 393 -21.93 1.52 24.22
CA ILE A 393 -20.88 0.78 24.93
C ILE A 393 -21.01 1.02 26.43
N TYR A 394 -21.06 -0.06 27.19
CA TYR A 394 -21.19 -0.02 28.64
C TYR A 394 -19.87 -0.28 29.35
N ASP A 395 -19.77 0.16 30.61
CA ASP A 395 -18.59 -0.06 31.44
C ASP A 395 -18.34 -1.56 31.68
N ALA A 396 -17.06 -1.95 31.62
CA ALA A 396 -16.63 -3.33 31.79
C ALA A 396 -16.91 -3.88 33.21
N LYS A 397 -16.95 -3.01 34.23
CA LYS A 397 -17.23 -3.35 35.63
C LYS A 397 -18.70 -3.10 35.99
N ASP A 398 -19.24 -1.96 35.54
CA ASP A 398 -20.64 -1.58 35.76
C ASP A 398 -21.42 -1.54 34.44
N GLN A 399 -21.95 -2.69 34.03
CA GLN A 399 -22.62 -2.84 32.72
C GLN A 399 -23.96 -2.07 32.60
N ALA A 400 -24.39 -1.38 33.67
CA ALA A 400 -25.52 -0.44 33.61
C ALA A 400 -25.11 0.95 33.12
N ARG A 401 -23.83 1.32 33.27
CA ARG A 401 -23.31 2.64 32.91
C ARG A 401 -22.84 2.68 31.47
N GLU A 402 -23.49 3.51 30.64
CA GLU A 402 -22.98 3.87 29.32
C GLU A 402 -21.69 4.70 29.46
N ILE A 403 -20.67 4.38 28.67
CA ILE A 403 -19.36 5.07 28.69
C ILE A 403 -18.99 5.68 27.34
N GLU A 404 -19.42 5.08 26.23
CA GLU A 404 -19.08 5.51 24.87
C GLU A 404 -20.20 5.10 23.90
N ARG A 405 -20.20 5.69 22.71
CA ARG A 405 -21.14 5.37 21.63
C ARG A 405 -20.47 5.54 20.28
N PHE A 406 -20.61 4.53 19.41
CA PHE A 406 -20.21 4.61 18.00
C PHE A 406 -21.43 4.87 17.13
N ARG A 407 -21.30 5.68 16.08
CA ARG A 407 -22.38 5.89 15.11
C ARG A 407 -21.97 5.36 13.74
N PHE A 408 -22.68 4.37 13.24
CA PHE A 408 -22.33 3.72 11.98
C PHE A 408 -23.26 4.16 10.85
N PRO A 409 -22.74 4.40 9.63
CA PRO A 409 -23.57 4.73 8.49
C PRO A 409 -24.37 3.52 8.00
N ARG A 410 -25.60 3.79 7.57
CA ARG A 410 -26.48 2.79 6.96
C ARG A 410 -26.41 2.85 5.44
N GLN A 411 -26.23 1.68 4.81
CA GLN A 411 -26.15 1.53 3.37
C GLN A 411 -27.39 2.10 2.66
N GLN A 412 -27.21 2.83 1.56
CA GLN A 412 -28.35 3.41 0.80
C GLN A 412 -29.04 2.39 -0.14
N GLY A 413 -28.36 1.29 -0.47
CA GLY A 413 -28.87 0.22 -1.33
C GLY A 413 -29.93 -0.69 -0.69
N LYS A 414 -30.42 -1.66 -1.46
CA LYS A 414 -31.54 -2.55 -1.10
C LYS A 414 -31.37 -3.31 0.22
N GLN A 415 -30.14 -3.63 0.63
CA GLN A 415 -29.90 -4.40 1.86
C GLN A 415 -29.91 -3.52 3.13
N ARG A 416 -29.76 -2.18 3.00
CA ARG A 416 -29.82 -1.22 4.11
C ARG A 416 -28.96 -1.59 5.33
N LYS A 417 -27.83 -2.28 5.13
CA LYS A 417 -26.96 -2.78 6.21
C LYS A 417 -26.31 -1.66 7.00
N CYS A 418 -26.20 -1.87 8.31
CA CYS A 418 -25.40 -1.11 9.27
C CYS A 418 -24.64 -2.09 10.19
N ILE A 419 -23.49 -1.69 10.73
CA ILE A 419 -22.73 -2.55 11.67
C ILE A 419 -23.56 -2.86 12.94
N THR A 420 -24.41 -1.92 13.36
CA THR A 420 -25.30 -2.10 14.53
C THR A 420 -26.32 -3.22 14.34
N ASP A 421 -26.67 -3.56 13.08
CA ASP A 421 -27.62 -4.63 12.77
C ASP A 421 -27.13 -6.02 13.21
N PHE A 422 -25.86 -6.15 13.61
CA PHE A 422 -25.27 -7.41 14.08
C PHE A 422 -25.29 -7.59 15.59
N PHE A 423 -25.86 -6.64 16.35
CA PHE A 423 -25.87 -6.65 17.81
C PHE A 423 -27.28 -6.67 18.39
N ARG A 424 -27.44 -7.18 19.61
CA ARG A 424 -28.69 -7.08 20.38
C ARG A 424 -29.09 -5.62 20.57
N THR A 425 -30.38 -5.32 20.41
CA THR A 425 -30.88 -3.95 20.58
C THR A 425 -31.15 -3.61 22.04
N VAL A 426 -31.22 -2.32 22.37
CA VAL A 426 -31.59 -1.85 23.72
C VAL A 426 -32.95 -2.37 24.18
N GLU A 427 -33.93 -2.48 23.28
CA GLU A 427 -35.28 -2.99 23.59
C GLU A 427 -35.27 -4.47 23.97
N SER A 428 -34.28 -5.23 23.49
CA SER A 428 -34.15 -6.65 23.86
C SER A 428 -33.82 -6.85 25.34
N GLY A 429 -33.28 -5.83 26.02
CA GLY A 429 -32.82 -5.93 27.41
C GLY A 429 -31.59 -6.82 27.62
N VAL A 430 -31.05 -7.44 26.56
CA VAL A 430 -29.89 -8.34 26.63
C VAL A 430 -28.64 -7.63 26.12
N ARG A 431 -27.57 -7.61 26.92
CA ARG A 431 -26.27 -7.06 26.50
C ARG A 431 -25.60 -8.01 25.50
N ASP A 432 -25.05 -7.43 24.45
CA ASP A 432 -24.19 -8.11 23.47
C ASP A 432 -22.71 -7.83 23.74
N VAL A 433 -21.82 -8.38 22.92
CA VAL A 433 -20.36 -8.28 23.06
C VAL A 433 -19.73 -7.60 21.86
N LEU A 434 -19.10 -6.44 22.08
CA LEU A 434 -18.18 -5.83 21.12
C LEU A 434 -16.75 -6.20 21.50
N GLY A 435 -16.00 -6.79 20.58
CA GLY A 435 -14.55 -6.87 20.71
C GLY A 435 -13.87 -5.66 20.07
N LEU A 436 -12.75 -5.22 20.62
CA LEU A 436 -11.88 -4.23 20.00
C LEU A 436 -10.44 -4.74 19.94
N THR A 437 -9.72 -4.43 18.87
CA THR A 437 -8.28 -4.71 18.73
C THR A 437 -7.52 -3.49 18.25
N ALA A 438 -6.29 -3.36 18.70
CA ALA A 438 -5.25 -2.51 18.13
C ALA A 438 -3.93 -3.29 18.18
N VAL A 439 -3.23 -3.38 17.05
CA VAL A 439 -1.98 -4.14 16.92
C VAL A 439 -0.90 -3.24 16.34
N THR A 440 0.35 -3.53 16.67
CA THR A 440 1.52 -2.89 16.05
C THR A 440 2.67 -3.87 15.96
N VAL A 441 3.56 -3.70 14.98
CA VAL A 441 4.87 -4.38 14.93
C VAL A 441 6.01 -3.47 15.38
N GLY A 442 5.69 -2.35 16.03
CA GLY A 442 6.64 -1.49 16.72
C GLY A 442 7.32 -0.44 15.83
N GLU A 443 7.78 0.64 16.47
CA GLU A 443 8.37 1.82 15.82
C GLU A 443 9.73 1.53 15.15
N LYS A 444 10.47 0.54 15.65
CA LYS A 444 11.75 0.13 15.06
C LYS A 444 11.66 -0.28 13.60
N ALA A 445 10.49 -0.77 13.15
CA ALA A 445 10.24 -1.06 11.75
C ALA A 445 10.34 0.21 10.89
N SER A 446 9.71 1.30 11.35
CA SER A 446 9.76 2.61 10.71
C SER A 446 11.19 3.18 10.73
N ASP A 447 11.89 3.11 11.88
CA ASP A 447 13.27 3.58 12.00
C ASP A 447 14.24 2.85 11.05
N ALA A 448 14.12 1.52 10.96
CA ALA A 448 14.96 0.72 10.10
C ALA A 448 14.70 1.00 8.61
N ALA A 449 13.42 1.16 8.23
CA ALA A 449 13.06 1.57 6.87
C ALA A 449 13.61 2.97 6.54
N GLN A 450 13.44 3.94 7.44
CA GLN A 450 13.94 5.30 7.25
C GLN A 450 15.47 5.32 7.04
N LYS A 451 16.23 4.55 7.83
CA LYS A 451 17.69 4.42 7.66
C LYS A 451 18.07 3.85 6.29
N LEU A 452 17.32 2.86 5.78
CA LEU A 452 17.56 2.30 4.45
C LEU A 452 17.28 3.33 3.36
N PHE A 453 16.21 4.12 3.51
CA PHE A 453 15.87 5.21 2.59
C PHE A 453 16.97 6.28 2.55
N GLU A 454 17.42 6.74 3.72
CA GLU A 454 18.50 7.73 3.86
C GLU A 454 19.85 7.22 3.32
N ALA A 455 20.12 5.93 3.48
CA ALA A 455 21.30 5.27 2.93
C ALA A 455 21.19 4.99 1.41
N ASN A 456 20.11 5.42 0.75
CA ASN A 456 19.82 5.14 -0.65
C ASN A 456 19.74 3.65 -0.98
N ASN A 457 19.39 2.81 -0.01
CA ASN A 457 19.13 1.38 -0.21
C ASN A 457 17.64 1.18 -0.45
N TYR A 458 17.17 1.68 -1.59
CA TYR A 458 15.75 1.81 -1.90
C TYR A 458 15.05 0.47 -2.06
N THR A 459 15.74 -0.51 -2.60
CA THR A 459 15.21 -1.86 -2.78
C THR A 459 14.93 -2.52 -1.44
N GLU A 460 15.89 -2.48 -0.51
CA GLU A 460 15.71 -3.00 0.84
C GLU A 460 14.69 -2.19 1.65
N TYR A 461 14.64 -0.86 1.47
CA TYR A 461 13.61 0.00 2.06
C TYR A 461 12.20 -0.48 1.66
N LEU A 462 11.94 -0.65 0.36
CA LEU A 462 10.65 -1.11 -0.16
C LEU A 462 10.30 -2.48 0.44
N TYR A 463 11.28 -3.37 0.48
CA TYR A 463 11.09 -4.72 0.99
C TYR A 463 10.75 -4.74 2.48
N LEU A 464 11.54 -4.05 3.31
CA LEU A 464 11.35 -4.03 4.75
C LEU A 464 10.05 -3.31 5.14
N HIS A 465 9.77 -2.14 4.55
CA HIS A 465 8.55 -1.38 4.85
C HIS A 465 7.31 -2.21 4.52
N GLY A 466 7.23 -2.72 3.28
CA GLY A 466 6.10 -3.54 2.83
C GLY A 466 5.91 -4.80 3.68
N PHE A 467 7.00 -5.45 4.08
CA PHE A 467 6.96 -6.60 4.97
C PHE A 467 6.47 -6.24 6.38
N GLY A 468 6.88 -5.09 6.91
CA GLY A 468 6.41 -4.58 8.20
C GLY A 468 4.90 -4.31 8.20
N VAL A 469 4.39 -3.63 7.17
CA VAL A 469 2.95 -3.35 7.01
C VAL A 469 2.15 -4.64 6.95
N GLU A 470 2.56 -5.59 6.10
CA GLU A 470 1.84 -6.86 5.97
C GLU A 470 1.98 -7.74 7.23
N THR A 471 3.08 -7.63 7.98
CA THR A 471 3.21 -8.34 9.27
C THR A 471 2.26 -7.76 10.33
N ALA A 472 1.95 -6.47 10.29
CA ALA A 472 0.92 -5.88 11.15
C ALA A 472 -0.49 -6.40 10.81
N GLU A 473 -0.81 -6.54 9.52
CA GLU A 473 -2.06 -7.17 9.07
C GLU A 473 -2.13 -8.66 9.43
N ALA A 474 -1.02 -9.38 9.30
CA ALA A 474 -0.89 -10.77 9.73
C ALA A 474 -1.14 -10.92 11.24
N LEU A 475 -0.58 -10.00 12.05
CA LEU A 475 -0.80 -9.96 13.49
C LEU A 475 -2.28 -9.70 13.81
N ALA A 476 -2.94 -8.80 13.08
CA ALA A 476 -4.37 -8.54 13.24
C ALA A 476 -5.23 -9.77 12.89
N GLU A 477 -4.94 -10.47 11.80
CA GLU A 477 -5.67 -11.70 11.41
C GLU A 477 -5.45 -12.82 12.43
N MET A 478 -4.20 -13.06 12.83
CA MET A 478 -3.86 -14.05 13.86
C MET A 478 -4.57 -13.74 15.18
N TRP A 479 -4.59 -12.47 15.60
CA TRP A 479 -5.23 -12.09 16.86
C TRP A 479 -6.75 -12.14 16.77
N HIS A 480 -7.32 -11.77 15.63
CA HIS A 480 -8.75 -11.93 15.39
C HIS A 480 -9.15 -13.41 15.44
N LYS A 481 -8.35 -14.33 14.87
CA LYS A 481 -8.54 -15.78 15.04
C LYS A 481 -8.52 -16.20 16.50
N ARG A 482 -7.56 -15.69 17.29
CA ARG A 482 -7.51 -15.95 18.74
C ARG A 482 -8.75 -15.43 19.47
N MET A 483 -9.22 -14.22 19.16
CA MET A 483 -10.45 -13.68 19.76
C MET A 483 -11.69 -14.50 19.41
N ARG A 484 -11.79 -15.01 18.17
CA ARG A 484 -12.87 -15.94 17.80
C ARG A 484 -12.79 -17.23 18.62
N ALA A 485 -11.59 -17.76 18.87
CA ALA A 485 -11.40 -18.92 19.74
C ALA A 485 -11.79 -18.63 21.19
N GLU A 486 -11.40 -17.47 21.73
CA GLU A 486 -11.77 -17.00 23.07
C GLU A 486 -13.29 -16.83 23.24
N LEU A 487 -14.01 -16.48 22.17
CA LEU A 487 -15.47 -16.41 22.14
C LEU A 487 -16.17 -17.75 21.82
N GLY A 488 -15.42 -18.85 21.69
CA GLY A 488 -15.96 -20.19 21.46
C GLY A 488 -16.25 -20.54 19.99
N PHE A 489 -15.71 -19.78 19.03
CA PHE A 489 -15.99 -19.94 17.60
C PHE A 489 -14.84 -20.53 16.78
N ALA A 490 -13.79 -21.07 17.42
CA ALA A 490 -12.66 -21.67 16.72
C ALA A 490 -13.07 -22.78 15.72
N GLY A 491 -14.13 -23.54 16.03
CA GLY A 491 -14.64 -24.61 15.16
C GLY A 491 -15.37 -24.13 13.90
N ALA A 492 -15.67 -22.83 13.78
CA ALA A 492 -16.30 -22.24 12.60
C ALA A 492 -15.28 -21.65 11.61
N ASP A 493 -13.99 -21.69 11.94
CA ASP A 493 -12.92 -21.23 11.06
C ASP A 493 -12.64 -22.25 9.96
N ALA A 494 -12.37 -21.75 8.75
CA ALA A 494 -11.86 -22.57 7.66
C ALA A 494 -10.51 -23.20 8.06
N PRO A 495 -10.22 -24.43 7.58
CA PRO A 495 -9.00 -25.14 7.93
C PRO A 495 -7.74 -24.52 7.31
N SER A 496 -7.89 -23.73 6.24
CA SER A 496 -6.77 -23.10 5.54
C SER A 496 -6.71 -21.59 5.86
N ILE A 497 -5.50 -21.06 6.05
CA ILE A 497 -5.28 -19.62 6.27
C ILE A 497 -5.76 -18.80 5.06
N ARG A 498 -5.57 -19.34 3.85
CA ARG A 498 -6.01 -18.69 2.61
C ARG A 498 -7.52 -18.41 2.60
N ASP A 499 -8.31 -19.33 3.13
CA ASP A 499 -9.77 -19.16 3.20
C ASP A 499 -10.18 -18.21 4.34
N LEU A 500 -9.35 -18.02 5.37
CA LEU A 500 -9.57 -16.97 6.37
C LEU A 500 -9.53 -15.57 5.73
N PHE A 501 -8.60 -15.32 4.79
CA PHE A 501 -8.57 -14.05 4.05
C PHE A 501 -9.82 -13.79 3.19
N ARG A 502 -10.62 -14.83 2.91
CA ARG A 502 -11.92 -14.72 2.23
C ARG A 502 -13.10 -14.66 3.21
N GLN A 503 -12.83 -14.34 4.48
CA GLN A 503 -13.79 -14.37 5.59
C GLN A 503 -14.45 -15.74 5.78
N GLY A 504 -13.71 -16.83 5.57
CA GLY A 504 -14.11 -18.21 5.88
C GLY A 504 -14.15 -18.48 7.40
N TYR A 505 -14.81 -17.62 8.16
CA TYR A 505 -15.00 -17.72 9.61
C TYR A 505 -16.31 -17.04 10.03
N ARG A 506 -16.76 -17.31 11.27
CA ARG A 506 -17.87 -16.59 11.91
C ARG A 506 -17.43 -15.19 12.34
N GLY A 507 -18.29 -14.20 12.10
CA GLY A 507 -18.02 -12.82 12.45
C GLY A 507 -17.22 -12.06 11.39
N SER A 508 -16.90 -10.80 11.71
CA SER A 508 -16.08 -9.92 10.88
C SER A 508 -15.30 -8.95 11.76
N ARG A 509 -14.15 -8.49 11.27
CA ARG A 509 -13.47 -7.31 11.82
C ARG A 509 -13.75 -6.11 10.92
N TYR A 510 -13.97 -4.93 11.48
CA TYR A 510 -14.18 -3.70 10.72
C TYR A 510 -13.24 -2.63 11.27
N SER A 511 -12.56 -1.90 10.39
CA SER A 511 -11.58 -0.89 10.78
C SER A 511 -12.05 0.49 10.36
N PRO A 512 -12.00 1.51 11.24
CA PRO A 512 -12.32 2.88 10.85
C PRO A 512 -11.54 3.33 9.61
N GLY A 513 -12.22 4.08 8.73
CA GLY A 513 -11.70 4.48 7.43
C GLY A 513 -12.06 3.53 6.26
N TYR A 514 -12.54 2.31 6.55
CA TYR A 514 -13.04 1.40 5.52
C TYR A 514 -14.50 1.68 5.17
N PRO A 515 -15.00 1.22 4.00
CA PRO A 515 -16.34 1.55 3.52
C PRO A 515 -17.51 1.24 4.47
N ALA A 516 -17.38 0.28 5.38
CA ALA A 516 -18.44 -0.04 6.35
C ALA A 516 -18.48 0.92 7.57
N CYS A 517 -17.35 1.55 7.89
CA CYS A 517 -17.17 2.50 8.99
C CYS A 517 -16.14 3.57 8.58
N PRO A 518 -16.50 4.48 7.66
CA PRO A 518 -15.54 5.38 7.02
C PRO A 518 -15.04 6.51 7.94
N ASP A 519 -15.65 6.73 9.10
CA ASP A 519 -15.27 7.80 10.00
C ASP A 519 -14.00 7.46 10.78
N MET A 520 -12.90 8.15 10.46
CA MET A 520 -11.61 7.99 11.13
C MET A 520 -11.65 8.45 12.60
N ALA A 521 -12.58 9.33 12.99
CA ALA A 521 -12.67 9.84 14.36
C ALA A 521 -13.03 8.75 15.38
N ASP A 522 -13.63 7.65 14.93
CA ASP A 522 -13.92 6.47 15.76
C ASP A 522 -12.68 5.86 16.41
N HIS A 523 -11.48 6.06 15.80
CA HIS A 523 -10.22 5.69 16.45
C HIS A 523 -10.06 6.35 17.82
N ALA A 524 -10.52 7.59 18.03
CA ALA A 524 -10.40 8.25 19.33
C ALA A 524 -11.19 7.51 20.44
N ILE A 525 -12.35 6.94 20.10
CA ILE A 525 -13.16 6.14 21.03
C ILE A 525 -12.44 4.82 21.30
N ILE A 526 -11.95 4.14 20.26
CA ILE A 526 -11.16 2.90 20.39
C ILE A 526 -9.95 3.14 21.30
N TRP A 527 -9.25 4.28 21.15
CA TRP A 527 -8.09 4.64 21.96
C TRP A 527 -8.46 4.88 23.44
N ARG A 528 -9.58 5.53 23.74
CA ARG A 528 -10.05 5.68 25.14
C ARG A 528 -10.38 4.34 25.79
N LEU A 529 -10.96 3.41 25.04
CA LEU A 529 -11.36 2.09 25.55
C LEU A 529 -10.16 1.12 25.69
N LEU A 530 -9.34 0.98 24.64
CA LEU A 530 -8.23 0.03 24.60
C LEU A 530 -6.94 0.55 25.25
N GLN A 531 -6.73 1.86 25.24
CA GLN A 531 -5.45 2.51 25.59
C GLN A 531 -4.24 1.88 24.85
N PRO A 532 -4.20 1.89 23.50
CA PRO A 532 -3.11 1.32 22.71
C PRO A 532 -1.75 2.03 22.90
N GLU A 533 -1.72 3.18 23.56
CA GLU A 533 -0.46 3.84 23.93
C GLU A 533 0.41 2.93 24.79
N ARG A 534 -0.19 2.00 25.54
CA ARG A 534 0.50 0.96 26.31
C ARG A 534 1.36 0.03 25.45
N ILE A 535 1.05 -0.11 24.15
CA ILE A 535 1.84 -0.88 23.19
C ILE A 535 2.65 0.02 22.25
N GLY A 536 2.68 1.33 22.48
CA GLY A 536 3.39 2.31 21.65
C GLY A 536 2.60 2.81 20.44
N ALA A 537 1.31 2.48 20.33
CA ALA A 537 0.46 2.94 19.23
C ALA A 537 -0.29 4.23 19.64
N THR A 538 -0.08 5.32 18.90
CA THR A 538 -0.66 6.65 19.16
C THR A 538 -1.48 7.14 17.97
N LEU A 539 -2.26 8.21 18.17
CA LEU A 539 -3.04 8.85 17.10
C LEU A 539 -2.46 10.22 16.72
N THR A 540 -2.50 10.52 15.42
CA THR A 540 -2.31 11.90 14.92
C THR A 540 -3.56 12.76 15.16
N GLU A 541 -3.44 14.06 14.90
CA GLU A 541 -4.56 15.01 14.88
C GLU A 541 -5.66 14.66 13.87
N ASN A 542 -5.35 13.84 12.88
CA ASN A 542 -6.30 13.31 11.89
C ASN A 542 -6.65 11.83 12.14
N TRP A 543 -6.42 11.36 13.36
CA TRP A 543 -6.75 10.02 13.82
C TRP A 543 -6.06 8.90 13.05
N GLN A 544 -4.87 9.15 12.51
CA GLN A 544 -4.05 8.08 11.93
C GLN A 544 -3.21 7.40 13.00
N ILE A 545 -2.96 6.11 12.84
CA ILE A 545 -2.21 5.31 13.81
C ILE A 545 -0.71 5.47 13.56
N VAL A 546 0.05 5.71 14.62
CA VAL A 546 1.52 5.78 14.60
C VAL A 546 2.07 4.73 15.58
N PRO A 547 3.01 3.86 15.18
CA PRO A 547 3.64 3.78 13.86
C PRO A 547 2.68 3.25 12.78
N GLU A 548 3.00 3.51 11.51
CA GLU A 548 2.19 3.11 10.34
C GLU A 548 1.98 1.60 10.25
N GLN A 549 2.94 0.80 10.73
CA GLN A 549 2.82 -0.67 10.78
C GLN A 549 1.93 -1.10 11.97
N SER A 550 0.71 -0.58 12.00
CA SER A 550 -0.30 -0.80 13.02
C SER A 550 -1.69 -0.79 12.40
N THR A 551 -2.63 -1.52 13.00
CA THR A 551 -4.04 -1.51 12.58
C THR A 551 -4.95 -1.74 13.78
N CYS A 552 -6.20 -1.31 13.68
CA CYS A 552 -7.20 -1.52 14.73
C CYS A 552 -8.55 -1.92 14.14
N ALA A 553 -9.39 -2.57 14.93
CA ALA A 553 -10.71 -3.00 14.46
C ALA A 553 -11.75 -3.17 15.56
N PHE A 554 -13.00 -2.97 15.18
CA PHE A 554 -14.17 -3.59 15.78
C PHE A 554 -14.20 -5.08 15.45
N VAL A 555 -14.48 -5.94 16.42
CA VAL A 555 -14.66 -7.38 16.24
C VAL A 555 -16.12 -7.72 16.53
N VAL A 556 -16.82 -8.13 15.48
CA VAL A 556 -18.25 -8.46 15.49
C VAL A 556 -18.39 -9.98 15.38
N HIS A 557 -19.10 -10.62 16.32
CA HIS A 557 -19.19 -12.08 16.38
C HIS A 557 -20.36 -12.68 15.59
N HIS A 558 -21.31 -11.86 15.15
CA HIS A 558 -22.51 -12.33 14.46
C HIS A 558 -22.17 -13.17 13.21
N PRO A 559 -22.77 -14.35 13.00
CA PRO A 559 -22.39 -15.26 11.92
C PRO A 559 -22.54 -14.67 10.52
N ASP A 560 -23.48 -13.75 10.33
CA ASP A 560 -23.75 -13.11 9.05
C ASP A 560 -22.98 -11.79 8.85
N ALA A 561 -22.14 -11.40 9.81
CA ALA A 561 -21.28 -10.23 9.66
C ALA A 561 -20.23 -10.49 8.56
N LYS A 562 -20.24 -9.62 7.54
CA LYS A 562 -19.30 -9.62 6.40
C LYS A 562 -19.02 -8.19 5.97
N TYR A 563 -17.95 -7.98 5.19
CA TYR A 563 -17.70 -6.65 4.63
C TYR A 563 -18.82 -6.18 3.70
N PHE A 564 -19.16 -4.90 3.78
CA PHE A 564 -20.11 -4.22 2.89
C PHE A 564 -19.69 -2.76 2.74
N ASN A 565 -20.24 -2.09 1.72
CA ASN A 565 -19.97 -0.69 1.42
C ASN A 565 -21.25 0.12 1.63
N VAL A 566 -21.17 1.25 2.34
CA VAL A 566 -22.32 2.13 2.62
C VAL A 566 -22.74 3.00 1.44
#